data_AF-A0A371EG80-F1
#
_entry.id   AF-A0A371EG80-F1
#
_cell.length_a   1.000
_cell.length_b   1.000
_cell.length_c   1.000
_cell.angle_alpha   90.00
_cell.angle_beta   90.00
_cell.angle_gamma   90.00
#
_symmetry.space_group_name_H-M   'P 1'
#
loop_
_entity.id
_entity.type
_entity.pdbx_description
1 polymer ?
#
loop_
_entity_poly.entity_id
_entity_poly.type
_entity_poly.pdbx_seq_one_letter_code
_entity_poly.pdbx_strand_id
1 'polypeptide(L)' 'MAMNRRHEMPQQPILFCEIFDVWGIDFMGPFPVSNGYSYILLAVDYVSRWVEAIATRTNDAK' A
#
# COMPACT_ATOMS: atom_id res chain seq x y z
N MET A 1 9.24 3.23 49.52
CA MET A 1 10.24 3.62 48.49
C MET A 1 9.47 4.17 47.31
N ALA A 2 9.62 5.45 46.99
CA ALA A 2 8.93 6.07 45.85
C ALA A 2 9.84 6.00 44.62
N MET A 3 9.29 5.56 43.48
CA MET A 3 10.00 5.58 42.20
C MET A 3 10.33 7.02 41.79
N ASN A 4 11.58 7.28 41.46
CA ASN A 4 12.09 8.58 41.01
C ASN A 4 11.99 8.64 39.47
N ARG A 5 11.46 9.73 38.89
CA ARG A 5 11.26 9.91 37.42
C ARG A 5 12.53 9.68 36.59
N ARG A 6 13.71 9.79 37.21
CA ARG A 6 15.00 9.50 36.57
C ARG A 6 15.20 8.04 36.15
N HIS A 7 14.34 7.12 36.60
CA HIS A 7 14.38 5.71 36.24
C HIS A 7 13.25 5.27 35.29
N GLU A 8 12.44 6.21 34.79
CA GLU A 8 11.41 5.89 33.79
C GLU A 8 12.06 5.58 32.44
N MET A 9 11.69 4.45 31.83
CA MET A 9 12.09 4.12 30.46
C MET A 9 11.29 4.97 29.46
N PRO A 10 11.91 5.45 28.36
CA PRO A 10 11.18 6.17 27.34
C PRO A 10 10.11 5.27 26.72
N GLN A 11 8.86 5.72 26.75
CA GLN A 11 7.76 5.02 26.11
C GLN A 11 7.79 5.28 24.60
N GLN A 12 7.64 4.21 23.82
CA GLN A 12 7.41 4.30 22.39
C GLN A 12 5.90 4.16 22.11
N PRO A 13 5.30 5.05 21.29
CA PRO A 13 3.91 4.91 20.91
C PRO A 13 3.72 3.65 20.06
N ILE A 14 2.62 2.93 20.32
CA ILE A 14 2.19 1.82 19.46
C ILE A 14 1.63 2.43 18.18
N LEU A 15 2.25 2.13 17.05
CA LEU A 15 1.72 2.50 15.74
C LEU A 15 0.58 1.53 15.38
N PHE A 16 -0.60 2.09 15.16
CA PHE A 16 -1.79 1.36 14.70
C PHE A 16 -2.02 1.72 13.23
N CYS A 17 -2.26 0.69 12.41
CA CYS A 17 -2.48 0.80 10.97
C CYS A 17 -3.50 -0.25 10.58
N GLU A 18 -4.65 0.20 10.06
CA GLU A 18 -5.76 -0.64 9.62
C GLU A 18 -5.59 -1.08 8.15
N ILE A 19 -6.38 -2.07 7.74
CA ILE A 19 -6.41 -2.52 6.34
C ILE A 19 -6.83 -1.32 5.47
N PHE A 20 -6.09 -1.07 4.39
CA PHE A 20 -6.25 0.09 3.49
C PHE A 20 -5.80 1.45 4.05
N ASP A 21 -5.19 1.54 5.24
CA ASP A 21 -4.58 2.81 5.69
C ASP A 21 -3.36 3.20 4.85
N VAL A 22 -2.64 2.21 4.32
CA VAL A 22 -1.50 2.42 3.43
C VAL A 22 -1.62 1.47 2.25
N TRP A 23 -1.89 2.03 1.08
CA TRP A 23 -2.06 1.28 -0.17
C TRP A 23 -1.51 2.10 -1.34
N GLY A 24 -1.29 1.43 -2.46
CA GLY A 24 -0.77 2.04 -3.69
C GLY A 24 -1.53 1.59 -4.91
N ILE A 25 -1.62 2.48 -5.90
CA ILE A 25 -2.10 2.19 -7.25
C ILE A 25 -0.98 2.47 -8.24
N ASP A 26 -0.79 1.58 -9.20
CA ASP A 26 0.11 1.81 -10.32
C ASP A 26 -0.45 1.23 -11.63
N PHE A 27 0.03 1.74 -12.76
CA PHE A 27 -0.18 1.14 -14.07
C PHE A 27 1.08 0.39 -14.50
N MET A 28 0.95 -0.92 -14.70
CA MET A 28 1.98 -1.72 -15.34
C MET A 28 1.75 -1.77 -16.86
N GLY A 29 2.80 -1.58 -17.64
CA GLY A 29 2.77 -1.72 -19.10
C GLY A 29 3.58 -0.65 -19.84
N PRO A 30 3.49 -0.61 -21.19
CA PRO A 30 2.58 -1.40 -22.02
C PRO A 30 3.06 -2.85 -22.25
N PHE A 31 2.13 -3.79 -22.18
CA PHE A 31 2.28 -5.20 -22.55
C PHE A 31 1.81 -5.43 -24.01
N PRO A 32 2.17 -6.56 -24.64
CA PRO A 32 1.57 -6.96 -25.92
C PRO A 32 0.04 -6.96 -25.83
N VAL A 33 -0.61 -6.36 -26.84
CA VAL A 33 -2.06 -6.18 -26.84
C VAL A 33 -2.78 -7.53 -26.83
N SER A 34 -3.69 -7.71 -25.89
CA SER A 34 -4.62 -8.85 -25.82
C SER A 34 -6.05 -8.33 -25.71
N ASN A 35 -6.90 -8.66 -26.67
CA ASN A 35 -8.30 -8.20 -26.73
C ASN A 35 -8.48 -6.66 -26.61
N GLY A 36 -7.50 -5.89 -27.12
CA GLY A 36 -7.48 -4.42 -27.04
C GLY A 36 -6.97 -3.85 -25.70
N TYR A 37 -6.56 -4.69 -24.76
CA TYR A 37 -5.96 -4.30 -23.48
C TYR A 37 -4.43 -4.41 -23.55
N SER A 38 -3.73 -3.43 -23.00
CA SER A 38 -2.25 -3.37 -23.02
C SER A 38 -1.64 -2.94 -21.68
N TYR A 39 -2.47 -2.60 -20.70
CA TYR A 39 -2.03 -2.19 -19.37
C TYR A 39 -2.70 -3.03 -18.30
N ILE A 40 -2.12 -3.04 -17.12
CA ILE A 40 -2.72 -3.58 -15.90
C ILE A 40 -2.77 -2.45 -14.89
N LEU A 41 -3.97 -2.09 -14.43
CA LEU A 41 -4.17 -1.28 -13.24
C LEU A 41 -3.99 -2.19 -12.03
N LEU A 42 -3.01 -1.88 -11.19
CA LEU A 42 -2.67 -2.66 -10.01
C LEU A 42 -2.96 -1.85 -8.75
N ALA A 43 -3.74 -2.41 -7.83
CA ALA A 43 -3.94 -1.89 -6.48
C ALA A 43 -3.33 -2.86 -5.47
N VAL A 44 -2.53 -2.33 -4.53
CA VAL A 44 -1.86 -3.12 -3.49
C VAL A 44 -2.14 -2.49 -2.13
N ASP A 45 -2.76 -3.24 -1.22
CA ASP A 45 -2.81 -2.87 0.20
C ASP A 45 -1.53 -3.35 0.89
N TYR A 46 -0.72 -2.43 1.43
CA TYR A 46 0.57 -2.79 2.01
C TYR A 46 0.44 -3.47 3.37
N VAL A 47 -0.70 -3.28 4.05
CA VAL A 47 -0.95 -3.82 5.40
C VAL A 47 -1.36 -5.30 5.33
N SER A 48 -2.41 -5.62 4.58
CA SER A 48 -2.88 -7.00 4.37
C SER A 48 -2.13 -7.75 3.27
N ARG A 49 -1.33 -7.04 2.46
CA ARG A 49 -0.68 -7.55 1.23
C ARG A 49 -1.68 -8.05 0.19
N TRP A 50 -2.91 -7.57 0.25
CA TRP A 50 -3.93 -7.87 -0.75
C TRP A 50 -3.62 -7.13 -2.06
N VAL A 51 -3.93 -7.79 -3.19
CA VAL A 51 -3.63 -7.29 -4.53
C VAL A 51 -4.85 -7.47 -5.43
N GLU A 52 -5.20 -6.42 -6.18
CA GLU A 52 -6.18 -6.47 -7.26
C GLU A 52 -5.56 -5.94 -8.55
N ALA A 53 -5.81 -6.64 -9.65
CA ALA A 53 -5.26 -6.35 -10.97
C ALA A 53 -6.37 -6.38 -12.02
N ILE A 54 -6.50 -5.30 -12.80
CA ILE A 54 -7.51 -5.15 -13.84
C ILE A 54 -6.83 -4.78 -15.15
N ALA A 55 -7.17 -5.46 -16.24
CA ALA A 55 -6.67 -5.12 -17.56
C ALA A 55 -7.30 -3.80 -18.06
N THR A 56 -6.49 -2.87 -18.53
CA THR A 56 -6.91 -1.56 -19.06
C THR A 56 -6.38 -1.32 -20.48
N ARG A 57 -7.15 -0.55 -21.27
CA ARG A 57 -6.81 -0.25 -22.66
C ARG A 57 -5.88 0.96 -22.78
N THR A 58 -5.99 1.89 -21.83
CA THR A 58 -5.23 3.14 -21.75
C THR A 58 -4.61 3.29 -20.36
N ASN A 59 -3.58 4.13 -20.26
CA ASN A 59 -3.03 4.60 -18.99
C ASN A 59 -3.27 6.11 -18.85
N ASP A 60 -4.44 6.51 -18.37
CA ASP A 60 -4.82 7.93 -18.27
C ASP A 60 -4.07 8.69 -17.15
N ALA A 61 -3.09 8.04 -16.51
CA ALA A 61 -2.15 8.63 -15.58
C ALA A 61 -1.08 9.52 -16.24
N LYS A 62 -1.03 9.58 -17.58
CA LYS A 62 -0.05 10.33 -18.37
C LYS A 62 -0.59 11.64 -18.92
#